data_AF-A0A953DBW9-F1
#
_entry.id   AF-A0A953DBW9-F1
#
_cell.length_a   1.000
_cell.length_b   1.000
_cell.length_c   1.000
_cell.angle_alpha   90.00
_cell.angle_beta   90.00
_cell.angle_gamma   90.00
#
_symmetry.space_group_name_H-M   'P 1'
#
loop_
_entity.id
_entity.type
_entity.pdbx_description
1 polymer ?
#
loop_
_entity_poly.entity_id
_entity_poly.type
_entity_poly.pdbx_seq_one_letter_code
_entity_poly.pdbx_strand_id
1 'polypeptide(L)' 'WRNGKLEVMSTANQDSPLMDGLYPIMGLDVWEHAYYLKYQYRRPAYVEAWWNVVNWDEVAKRFATAKR' A
#
# COMPACT_ATOMS: atom_id res chain seq x y z
N TRP A 1 2.27 -2.56 12.60
CA TRP A 1 1.79 -3.72 13.39
C TRP A 1 0.80 -3.23 14.41
N ARG A 2 -0.40 -3.81 14.45
CA ARG A 2 -1.38 -3.51 15.50
C ARG A 2 -1.57 -4.80 16.30
N ASN A 3 -1.28 -4.74 17.59
CA ASN A 3 -1.34 -5.91 18.49
C ASN A 3 -0.51 -7.11 18.00
N GLY A 4 0.68 -6.86 17.44
CA GLY A 4 1.56 -7.91 16.93
C GLY A 4 1.08 -8.59 15.63
N LYS A 5 0.06 -8.03 14.96
CA LYS A 5 -0.46 -8.54 13.70
C LYS A 5 -0.27 -7.57 12.54
N LEU A 6 -0.15 -8.15 11.35
CA LEU A 6 -0.29 -7.44 10.08
C LEU A 6 -1.74 -6.95 9.96
N GLU A 7 -1.90 -5.74 9.43
CA GLU A 7 -3.19 -5.10 9.25
C GLU A 7 -3.23 -4.45 7.86
N VAL A 8 -4.38 -4.55 7.22
CA VAL A 8 -4.71 -3.78 6.01
C VAL A 8 -5.53 -2.58 6.47
N MET A 9 -5.10 -1.38 6.10
CA MET A 9 -5.79 -0.14 6.44
C MET A 9 -5.78 0.82 5.25
N SER A 10 -6.75 1.73 5.22
CA SER A 10 -6.84 2.84 4.29
C SER A 10 -6.69 4.15 5.05
N THR A 11 -5.96 5.10 4.49
CA THR A 11 -5.84 6.45 5.00
C THR A 11 -6.52 7.43 4.05
N ALA A 12 -7.02 8.54 4.60
CA ALA A 12 -7.56 9.61 3.79
C ALA A 12 -6.42 10.48 3.27
N ASN A 13 -6.56 10.98 2.04
CA ASN A 13 -5.64 11.95 1.46
C ASN A 13 -4.16 11.53 1.48
N GLN A 14 -3.33 12.23 2.26
CA GLN A 14 -1.90 12.00 2.44
C GLN A 14 -1.56 11.51 3.86
N ASP A 15 -2.59 11.17 4.65
CA ASP A 15 -2.37 10.59 5.97
C ASP A 15 -1.63 9.27 5.82
N SER A 16 -0.74 8.98 6.76
CA SER A 16 0.14 7.82 6.70
C SER A 16 0.05 7.01 7.98
N PRO A 17 0.11 5.66 7.91
CA PRO A 17 0.22 4.81 9.10
C PRO A 17 1.37 5.21 10.04
N LEU A 18 2.40 5.89 9.53
CA LEU A 18 3.49 6.45 10.32
C LEU A 18 3.00 7.42 11.40
N MET A 19 1.92 8.16 11.14
CA MET A 19 1.33 9.11 12.09
C MET A 19 0.74 8.39 13.32
N ASP A 20 0.30 7.15 13.14
CA ASP A 20 -0.21 6.29 14.22
C ASP A 20 0.89 5.43 14.86
N GLY A 21 2.17 5.72 14.59
CA GLY A 21 3.31 4.92 15.06
C GLY A 21 3.41 3.55 14.41
N LEU A 22 2.69 3.30 13.31
CA LEU A 22 2.74 2.05 12.57
C LEU A 22 3.82 2.10 11.49
N TYR A 23 4.39 0.95 11.17
CA TYR A 23 5.39 0.82 10.10
C TYR A 23 4.74 0.27 8.81
N PRO A 24 4.55 1.08 7.76
CA PRO A 24 3.98 0.62 6.49
C PRO A 24 5.01 -0.17 5.68
N ILE A 25 4.65 -1.39 5.28
CA ILE A 25 5.52 -2.28 4.50
C ILE A 25 5.17 -2.31 3.00
N MET A 26 3.95 -1.91 2.65
CA MET A 26 3.40 -1.87 1.29
C MET A 26 2.27 -0.84 1.25
N GLY A 27 2.08 -0.17 0.12
CA GLY A 27 0.99 0.77 -0.10
C GLY A 27 0.66 0.90 -1.59
N LEU A 28 -0.59 1.28 -1.87
CA LEU A 28 -1.11 1.52 -3.21
C LEU A 28 -1.80 2.89 -3.23
N ASP A 29 -1.34 3.79 -4.09
CA ASP A 29 -2.01 5.08 -4.32
C ASP A 29 -3.28 4.86 -5.15
N VAL A 30 -4.43 5.21 -4.59
CA VAL A 30 -5.76 5.11 -5.23
C VAL A 30 -6.36 6.47 -5.59
N TRP A 31 -5.56 7.54 -5.56
CA TRP A 31 -5.94 8.81 -6.15
C TRP A 31 -6.09 8.68 -7.67
N GLU A 32 -7.06 9.40 -8.23
CA GLU A 32 -7.35 9.31 -9.67
C GLU A 32 -6.11 9.61 -10.51
N HIS A 33 -5.28 10.59 -10.12
CA HIS A 33 -4.05 10.91 -10.85
C HIS A 33 -3.08 9.73 -11.00
N ALA A 34 -3.14 8.70 -10.14
CA ALA A 34 -2.24 7.57 -10.19
C ALA A 34 -2.59 6.58 -11.33
N TYR A 35 -3.85 6.58 -11.79
CA TYR A 35 -4.32 5.59 -12.77
C TYR A 35 -5.18 6.13 -13.91
N TYR A 36 -5.69 7.37 -13.82
CA TYR A 36 -6.75 7.84 -14.71
C TYR A 36 -6.34 7.87 -16.19
N LEU A 37 -5.09 8.21 -16.50
CA LEU A 37 -4.63 8.26 -17.89
C LEU A 37 -4.74 6.91 -18.62
N LYS A 38 -4.54 5.79 -17.92
CA LYS A 38 -4.60 4.45 -18.51
C LYS A 38 -5.92 3.72 -18.23
N TYR A 39 -6.49 3.90 -17.04
CA TYR A 39 -7.64 3.13 -16.58
C TYR A 39 -8.94 3.95 -16.44
N GLN A 40 -8.86 5.29 -16.51
CA GLN A 40 -9.99 6.21 -16.32
C GLN A 40 -10.75 5.88 -15.03
N TYR A 41 -12.07 5.67 -15.11
CA TYR A 41 -12.92 5.30 -13.97
C TYR A 41 -12.70 3.86 -13.46
N ARG A 42 -11.93 3.03 -14.18
CA ARG A 42 -11.75 1.60 -13.87
C ARG A 42 -10.65 1.35 -12.83
N ARG A 43 -10.81 1.91 -11.62
CA ARG A 43 -9.93 1.62 -10.48
C ARG A 43 -9.73 0.11 -10.23
N PRO A 44 -10.76 -0.77 -10.33
CA PRO A 44 -10.55 -2.19 -10.12
C PRO A 44 -9.51 -2.80 -11.07
N ALA A 45 -9.52 -2.41 -12.35
CA ALA A 45 -8.55 -2.89 -13.35
C ALA A 45 -7.12 -2.40 -13.05
N TYR A 46 -6.98 -1.19 -12.49
CA TYR A 46 -5.69 -0.69 -12.02
C TYR A 46 -5.16 -1.52 -10.84
N VAL A 47 -6.01 -1.81 -9.85
CA VAL A 47 -5.64 -2.61 -8.67
C VAL A 47 -5.23 -4.03 -9.08
N GLU A 48 -5.96 -4.66 -10.01
CA GLU A 48 -5.63 -5.97 -10.56
C GLU A 48 -4.26 -5.97 -11.26
N ALA A 49 -4.00 -4.96 -12.11
CA ALA A 49 -2.72 -4.82 -12.79
C ALA A 49 -1.57 -4.51 -11.82
N TRP A 50 -1.83 -3.75 -10.76
CA TRP A 50 -0.83 -3.36 -9.77
C TRP A 50 -0.22 -4.58 -9.06
N TRP A 51 -1.01 -5.60 -8.76
CA TRP A 51 -0.51 -6.84 -8.14
C TRP A 51 0.58 -7.54 -8.96
N ASN A 52 0.56 -7.38 -10.28
CA ASN A 52 1.57 -7.98 -11.17
C ASN A 52 2.92 -7.27 -11.15
N VAL A 53 3.00 -6.07 -10.57
CA VAL A 53 4.22 -5.23 -10.55
C VAL A 53 4.71 -4.92 -9.13
N VAL A 54 4.11 -5.53 -8.10
CA VAL A 54 4.57 -5.38 -6.71
C VAL A 54 5.98 -5.95 -6.57
N ASN A 55 6.88 -5.15 -6.02
CA ASN A 55 8.22 -5.61 -5.64
C ASN A 55 8.16 -6.35 -4.30
N TRP A 56 7.94 -7.66 -4.35
CA TRP A 56 7.81 -8.51 -3.17
C TRP A 56 9.10 -8.62 -2.35
N ASP A 57 10.27 -8.54 -2.98
CA ASP A 57 11.55 -8.57 -2.27
C ASP A 57 11.70 -7.35 -1.35
N GLU A 58 11.28 -6.17 -1.82
CA GLU A 58 11.29 -4.95 -1.01
C GLU A 58 10.26 -5.01 0.13
N VAL A 59 9.06 -5.53 -0.14
CA VAL A 59 8.05 -5.75 0.91
C VAL A 59 8.57 -6.73 1.96
N ALA A 60 9.25 -7.81 1.56
CA ALA A 60 9.84 -8.77 2.47
C ALA A 60 10.96 -8.16 3.33
N LYS A 61 11.83 -7.33 2.75
CA LYS A 61 12.86 -6.58 3.50
C LYS A 61 12.24 -5.67 4.55
N ARG A 62 11.22 -4.88 4.17
CA ARG A 62 10.49 -4.00 5.11
C ARG A 62 9.79 -4.79 6.21
N PHE A 63 9.18 -5.91 5.86
CA PHE A 63 8.55 -6.81 6.82
C PHE A 63 9.54 -7.36 7.84
N ALA A 64 10.73 -7.80 7.40
CA ALA A 64 11.78 -8.30 8.28
C ALA A 64 12.29 -7.21 9.24
N THR A 65 12.43 -5.97 8.77
CA THR A 65 12.77 -4.81 9.61
C THR A 65 11.68 -4.51 10.63
N ALA A 66 10.41 -4.55 10.23
CA ALA A 66 9.28 -4.24 11.09
C ALA A 66 9.02 -5.29 12.18
N LYS A 67 9.49 -6.53 11.99
CA LYS A 67 9.33 -7.63 12.97
C LYS A 67 10.42 -7.63 14.05
N ARG A 68 11.52 -6.90 13.84
CA ARG A 68 12.58 -6.72 14.83
C ARG A 68 12.17 -5.67 15.85
#